data_AF-A0A1Y0IAI7-F1
#
_entry.id   AF-A0A1Y0IAI7-F1
#
_cell.length_a   1.000
_cell.length_b   1.000
_cell.length_c   1.000
_cell.angle_alpha   90.00
_cell.angle_beta   90.00
_cell.angle_gamma   90.00
#
_symmetry.space_group_name_H-M   'P 1'
#
loop_
_entity.id
_entity.type
_entity.pdbx_description
1 polymer ?
#
loop_
_entity_poly.entity_id
_entity_poly.type
_entity_poly.pdbx_seq_one_letter_code
_entity_poly.pdbx_strand_id
1 'polypeptide(L)'
;MPQALEQIDPNGETSGELDADAVSGLVMEIDAVLDKLEQDRYLNDARFSELFVRSAQSRGRGPVRVRYDLQERGVSAELISQFLDESDPSWFELAKTQLRRKFPDKPITPKDKAKQLRFLAQRGFTSEQAYQALSSGVDEL
;
A
#
# COMPACT_ATOMS: atom_id res chain seq x y z
N MET A 1 -67.99 -3.87 1.45
CA MET A 1 -67.38 -3.26 2.65
C MET A 1 -66.50 -4.31 3.31
N PRO A 2 -65.21 -4.00 3.52
CA PRO A 2 -64.14 -4.95 3.86
C PRO A 2 -63.98 -5.10 5.38
N GLN A 3 -63.25 -6.15 5.81
CA GLN A 3 -62.27 -6.14 6.91
C GLN A 3 -61.92 -7.59 7.30
N ALA A 4 -60.88 -8.15 6.68
CA ALA A 4 -60.05 -9.15 7.35
C ALA A 4 -58.82 -8.39 7.83
N LEU A 5 -58.75 -8.25 9.15
CA LEU A 5 -57.73 -7.51 9.88
C LEU A 5 -56.34 -8.05 9.55
N GLU A 6 -55.53 -7.13 9.05
CA GLU A 6 -54.08 -7.13 9.04
C GLU A 6 -53.59 -7.52 10.44
N GLN A 7 -53.12 -8.76 10.58
CA GLN A 7 -52.41 -9.19 11.78
C GLN A 7 -51.01 -8.58 11.73
N ILE A 8 -50.89 -7.38 12.29
CA ILE A 8 -49.61 -6.76 12.61
C ILE A 8 -49.13 -7.36 13.93
N ASP A 9 -48.00 -8.08 13.87
CA ASP A 9 -47.24 -8.50 15.04
C ASP A 9 -46.70 -7.26 15.78
N PRO A 10 -46.96 -7.10 17.09
CA PRO A 10 -46.61 -5.89 17.85
C PRO A 10 -45.11 -5.69 18.14
N ASN A 11 -44.20 -6.59 17.73
CA ASN A 11 -42.78 -6.48 18.09
C ASN A 11 -41.78 -6.15 16.98
N GLY A 12 -42.20 -5.85 15.75
CA GLY A 12 -41.33 -5.14 14.79
C GLY A 12 -39.96 -5.77 14.48
N GLU A 13 -39.78 -7.07 14.66
CA GLU A 13 -38.56 -7.78 14.28
C GLU A 13 -38.85 -8.67 13.07
N THR A 14 -38.74 -8.11 11.88
CA THR A 14 -38.33 -8.91 10.73
C THR A 14 -36.84 -9.25 10.94
N SER A 15 -36.55 -10.20 11.83
CA SER A 15 -35.28 -10.91 11.79
C SER A 15 -35.31 -11.74 10.51
N GLY A 16 -34.97 -11.09 9.40
CA GLY A 16 -34.76 -11.75 8.13
C GLY A 16 -33.60 -12.72 8.30
N GLU A 17 -33.92 -13.96 8.63
CA GLU A 17 -33.03 -15.09 8.41
C GLU A 17 -32.84 -15.15 6.90
N LEU A 18 -31.76 -14.52 6.43
CA LEU A 18 -31.32 -14.65 5.05
C LEU A 18 -31.06 -16.14 4.85
N ASP A 19 -31.95 -16.78 4.10
CA ASP A 19 -31.86 -18.17 3.73
C ASP A 19 -30.52 -18.43 3.05
N ALA A 20 -29.88 -19.55 3.38
CA ALA A 20 -28.53 -19.88 2.92
C ALA A 20 -28.41 -19.85 1.38
N ASP A 21 -29.52 -20.12 0.68
CA ASP A 21 -29.63 -20.01 -0.78
C ASP A 21 -29.57 -18.55 -1.26
N ALA A 22 -30.17 -17.60 -0.54
CA ALA A 22 -30.09 -16.18 -0.87
C ALA A 22 -28.67 -15.62 -0.60
N VAL A 23 -28.03 -16.06 0.49
CA VAL A 23 -26.62 -15.71 0.77
C VAL A 23 -25.69 -16.29 -0.29
N SER A 24 -25.89 -17.56 -0.67
CA SER A 24 -25.11 -18.21 -1.73
C SER A 24 -25.32 -17.54 -3.09
N GLY A 25 -26.54 -17.10 -3.40
CA GLY A 25 -26.86 -16.34 -4.61
C GLY A 25 -26.11 -15.01 -4.68
N LEU A 26 -26.05 -14.27 -3.56
CA LEU A 26 -25.34 -12.99 -3.48
C LEU A 26 -23.82 -13.16 -3.67
N VAL A 27 -23.25 -14.21 -3.10
CA VAL A 27 -21.81 -14.52 -3.24
C VAL A 27 -21.47 -14.85 -4.69
N MET A 28 -22.27 -15.68 -5.36
CA MET A 28 -22.07 -16.00 -6.78
C MET A 28 -22.22 -14.76 -7.69
N GLU A 29 -23.12 -13.84 -7.36
CA GLU A 29 -23.30 -12.61 -8.13
C GLU A 29 -22.12 -11.64 -7.96
N ILE A 30 -21.55 -11.57 -6.74
CA ILE A 30 -20.31 -10.83 -6.48
C ILE A 30 -19.15 -11.43 -7.27
N ASP A 31 -18.97 -12.76 -7.23
CA ASP A 31 -17.89 -13.44 -7.96
C ASP A 31 -17.99 -13.21 -9.46
N ALA A 32 -19.20 -13.31 -10.04
CA ALA A 32 -19.42 -13.05 -11.47
C ALA A 32 -19.15 -11.57 -11.86
N VAL A 33 -19.43 -10.62 -10.96
CA VAL A 33 -19.10 -9.20 -11.16
C VAL A 33 -17.60 -8.97 -11.04
N LEU A 34 -16.91 -9.62 -10.10
CA LEU A 34 -15.47 -9.56 -9.94
C LEU A 34 -14.75 -10.13 -11.18
N ASP A 35 -15.17 -11.31 -11.66
CA ASP A 35 -14.65 -11.93 -12.88
C ASP A 35 -14.78 -11.03 -14.11
N LYS A 36 -15.91 -10.32 -14.22
CA LYS A 36 -16.17 -9.38 -15.30
C LYS A 36 -15.28 -8.14 -15.21
N LEU A 37 -15.06 -7.61 -13.99
CA LEU A 37 -14.18 -6.46 -13.75
C LEU A 37 -12.70 -6.81 -13.99
N GLU A 38 -12.29 -8.05 -13.71
CA GLU A 38 -10.98 -8.58 -14.09
C GLU A 38 -10.83 -8.71 -15.61
N GLN A 39 -11.85 -9.25 -16.31
CA GLN A 39 -11.86 -9.38 -17.77
C GLN A 39 -11.80 -8.03 -18.50
N ASP A 40 -12.46 -7.00 -17.97
CA ASP A 40 -12.48 -5.66 -18.57
C ASP A 40 -11.19 -4.85 -18.31
N ARG A 41 -10.15 -5.45 -17.69
CA ARG A 41 -8.85 -4.84 -17.35
C ARG A 41 -8.94 -3.59 -16.45
N TYR A 42 -10.08 -3.34 -15.80
CA TYR A 42 -10.22 -2.25 -14.83
C TYR A 42 -9.48 -2.55 -13.52
N LEU A 43 -9.26 -3.83 -13.20
CA LEU A 43 -8.41 -4.32 -12.12
C LEU A 43 -7.16 -4.98 -12.71
N ASN A 44 -6.14 -4.18 -13.05
CA ASN A 44 -4.83 -4.73 -13.37
C ASN A 44 -3.87 -4.38 -12.25
N ASP A 45 -3.91 -5.16 -11.18
CA ASP A 45 -3.10 -4.96 -9.98
C ASP A 45 -1.60 -4.99 -10.30
N ALA A 46 -1.18 -5.73 -11.33
CA ALA A 46 0.19 -5.73 -11.82
C ALA A 46 0.59 -4.35 -12.38
N ARG A 47 -0.21 -3.79 -13.29
CA ARG A 47 0.01 -2.45 -13.87
C ARG A 47 -0.12 -1.36 -12.81
N PHE A 48 -1.07 -1.49 -11.90
CA PHE A 48 -1.22 -0.59 -10.77
C PHE A 48 0.05 -0.61 -9.90
N SER A 49 0.54 -1.79 -9.54
CA SER A 49 1.75 -1.98 -8.74
C SER A 49 2.97 -1.36 -9.41
N GLU A 50 3.21 -1.66 -10.70
CA GLU A 50 4.32 -1.07 -11.44
C GLU A 50 4.27 0.46 -11.45
N LEU A 51 3.13 1.04 -11.81
CA LEU A 51 2.95 2.49 -11.86
C LEU A 51 3.08 3.13 -10.48
N PHE A 52 2.59 2.46 -9.44
CA PHE A 52 2.66 2.94 -8.07
C PHE A 52 4.10 2.97 -7.57
N VAL A 53 4.90 1.93 -7.83
CA VAL A 53 6.32 1.86 -7.50
C VAL A 53 7.09 2.97 -8.23
N ARG A 54 6.90 3.13 -9.55
CA ARG A 54 7.51 4.22 -10.33
C ARG A 54 7.12 5.60 -9.81
N SER A 55 5.86 5.79 -9.44
CA SER A 55 5.36 7.05 -8.85
C SER A 55 5.97 7.31 -7.47
N ALA A 56 6.25 6.26 -6.69
CA ALA A 56 6.93 6.40 -5.41
C ALA A 56 8.40 6.79 -5.58
N GLN A 57 9.11 6.18 -6.53
CA GLN A 57 10.49 6.53 -6.87
C GLN A 57 10.60 8.00 -7.28
N SER A 58 9.74 8.47 -8.18
CA SER A 58 9.76 9.87 -8.63
C SER A 58 9.49 10.89 -7.51
N ARG A 59 8.74 10.48 -6.48
CA ARG A 59 8.46 11.29 -5.29
C ARG A 59 9.50 11.14 -4.18
N GLY A 60 10.48 10.26 -4.31
CA GLY A 60 11.49 10.03 -3.28
C GLY A 60 10.98 9.27 -2.06
N ARG A 61 9.97 8.40 -2.23
CA ARG A 61 9.48 7.51 -1.18
C ARG A 61 10.24 6.18 -1.24
N GLY A 62 10.69 5.69 -0.10
CA GLY A 62 11.44 4.45 -0.01
C GLY A 62 10.53 3.21 -0.02
N PRO A 63 11.11 2.04 -0.32
CA PRO A 63 10.36 0.85 -0.68
C PRO A 63 9.54 0.26 0.48
N VAL A 64 9.95 0.43 1.75
CA VAL A 64 9.19 -0.04 2.91
C VAL A 64 7.81 0.61 2.96
N ARG A 65 7.74 1.92 2.70
CA ARG A 65 6.46 2.64 2.66
C ARG A 65 5.63 2.26 1.45
N VAL A 66 6.28 1.99 0.32
CA VAL A 66 5.61 1.54 -0.91
C VAL A 66 4.95 0.17 -0.70
N ARG A 67 5.67 -0.78 -0.08
CA ARG A 67 5.12 -2.09 0.30
C ARG A 67 3.87 -1.92 1.15
N TYR A 68 3.98 -1.16 2.24
CA TYR A 68 2.84 -0.90 3.12
C TYR A 68 1.65 -0.29 2.36
N ASP A 69 1.88 0.75 1.56
CA ASP A 69 0.82 1.40 0.80
C ASP A 69 0.15 0.46 -0.24
N LEU A 70 0.90 -0.50 -0.82
CA LEU A 70 0.36 -1.51 -1.73
C LEU A 70 -0.47 -2.56 -0.98
N GLN A 71 0.01 -3.00 0.19
CA GLN A 71 -0.71 -3.95 1.05
C GLN A 71 -2.06 -3.39 1.53
N GLU A 72 -2.09 -2.13 1.98
CA GLU A 72 -3.32 -1.44 2.41
C GLU A 72 -4.35 -1.29 1.27
N ARG A 73 -3.90 -1.38 0.02
CA ARG A 73 -4.75 -1.31 -1.17
C ARG A 73 -5.18 -2.69 -1.67
N GLY A 74 -4.85 -3.75 -0.96
CA GLY A 74 -5.24 -5.12 -1.29
C GLY A 74 -4.36 -5.82 -2.33
N VAL A 75 -3.21 -5.25 -2.71
CA VAL A 75 -2.31 -5.90 -3.67
C VAL A 75 -1.68 -7.13 -3.03
N SER A 76 -1.72 -8.26 -3.73
CA SER A 76 -1.17 -9.53 -3.25
C SER A 76 0.34 -9.43 -2.97
N ALA A 77 0.82 -10.18 -1.97
CA ALA A 77 2.25 -10.21 -1.64
C ALA A 77 3.13 -10.68 -2.81
N GLU A 78 2.58 -11.54 -3.67
CA GLU A 78 3.25 -12.04 -4.89
C GLU A 78 3.45 -10.91 -5.90
N LEU A 79 2.40 -10.14 -6.21
CA LEU A 79 2.51 -8.97 -7.10
C LEU A 79 3.43 -7.91 -6.52
N ILE A 80 3.35 -7.64 -5.22
CA ILE A 80 4.27 -6.70 -4.58
C ILE A 80 5.71 -7.17 -4.77
N SER A 81 6.00 -8.44 -4.52
CA SER A 81 7.37 -8.97 -4.65
C SER A 81 7.85 -8.98 -6.11
N GLN A 82 6.94 -9.14 -7.06
CA GLN A 82 7.23 -9.05 -8.49
C GLN A 82 7.64 -7.65 -8.94
N PHE A 83 6.99 -6.60 -8.42
CA PHE A 83 7.19 -5.22 -8.88
C PHE A 83 8.04 -4.36 -7.94
N LEU A 84 8.21 -4.76 -6.69
CA LEU A 84 8.96 -4.05 -5.66
C LEU A 84 10.13 -4.89 -5.16
N ASP A 85 11.24 -4.80 -5.89
CA ASP A 85 12.53 -5.28 -5.40
C ASP A 85 13.14 -4.22 -4.48
N GLU A 86 13.19 -4.50 -3.17
CA GLU A 86 13.80 -3.59 -2.18
C GLU A 86 15.32 -3.51 -2.30
N SER A 87 15.95 -4.50 -2.94
CA SER A 87 17.40 -4.57 -3.14
C SER A 87 17.87 -3.82 -4.40
N ASP A 88 16.94 -3.32 -5.20
CA ASP A 88 17.25 -2.53 -6.39
C ASP A 88 18.18 -1.34 -6.03
N PRO A 89 19.36 -1.23 -6.66
CA PRO A 89 20.33 -0.16 -6.40
C PRO A 89 19.76 1.27 -6.51
N SER A 90 18.71 1.47 -7.31
CA SER A 90 18.06 2.76 -7.48
C SER A 90 17.50 3.32 -6.16
N TRP A 91 17.11 2.47 -5.22
CA TRP A 91 16.64 2.91 -3.89
C TRP A 91 17.75 3.54 -3.06
N PHE A 92 18.98 3.03 -3.17
CA PHE A 92 20.14 3.58 -2.48
C PHE A 92 20.48 4.97 -3.02
N GLU A 93 20.50 5.13 -4.34
CA GLU A 93 20.72 6.43 -4.99
C GLU A 93 19.62 7.45 -4.67
N LEU A 94 18.37 6.98 -4.60
CA LEU A 94 17.24 7.80 -4.21
C LEU A 94 17.36 8.26 -2.75
N ALA A 95 17.75 7.36 -1.84
CA ALA A 95 17.98 7.69 -0.43
C ALA A 95 19.07 8.77 -0.28
N LYS A 96 20.21 8.62 -0.97
CA LYS A 96 21.28 9.63 -1.01
C LYS A 96 20.77 10.98 -1.51
N THR A 97 20.03 10.98 -2.60
CA THR A 97 19.49 12.20 -3.22
C THR A 97 18.51 12.91 -2.28
N GLN A 98 17.61 12.16 -1.62
CA GLN A 98 16.68 12.74 -0.65
C GLN A 98 17.40 13.29 0.58
N LEU A 99 18.43 12.60 1.05
CA LEU A 99 19.26 13.03 2.18
C LEU A 99 19.97 14.34 1.85
N ARG A 100 20.75 14.38 0.77
CA ARG A 100 21.52 15.56 0.34
C ARG A 100 20.64 16.78 0.09
N ARG A 101 19.43 16.58 -0.48
CA ARG A 101 18.47 17.67 -0.70
C ARG A 101 17.99 18.30 0.60
N LYS A 102 17.86 17.53 1.69
CA LYS A 102 17.38 18.03 2.98
C LYS A 102 18.51 18.47 3.91
N PHE A 103 19.63 17.78 3.85
CA PHE A 103 20.81 17.96 4.69
C PHE A 103 22.02 18.06 3.76
N PRO A 104 22.36 19.27 3.28
CA PRO A 104 23.51 19.46 2.41
C PRO A 104 24.83 19.20 3.14
N ASP A 105 24.86 19.45 4.46
CA ASP A 105 26.03 19.26 5.29
C ASP A 105 26.11 17.86 5.90
N LYS A 106 27.34 17.37 6.07
CA LYS A 106 27.61 16.09 6.75
C LYS A 106 27.21 16.18 8.23
N PRO A 107 26.68 15.10 8.83
CA PRO A 107 26.37 15.10 10.26
C PRO A 107 27.66 15.18 11.08
N ILE A 108 27.76 16.19 11.94
CA ILE A 108 28.94 16.41 12.80
C ILE A 108 28.77 15.66 14.12
N THR A 109 27.54 15.58 14.63
CA THR A 109 27.23 14.95 15.92
C THR A 109 26.45 13.64 15.76
N PRO A 110 26.51 12.74 16.76
CA PRO A 110 25.63 11.56 16.81
C PRO A 110 24.14 11.94 16.76
N LYS A 111 23.77 13.11 17.30
CA LYS A 111 22.40 13.63 17.25
C LYS A 111 21.98 14.00 15.83
N ASP A 112 22.87 14.58 15.03
CA ASP A 112 22.63 14.88 13.62
C ASP A 112 22.50 13.61 12.80
N LYS A 113 23.38 12.62 13.04
CA LYS A 113 23.30 11.29 12.43
C LYS A 113 21.93 10.65 12.69
N ALA A 114 21.49 10.63 13.95
CA ALA A 114 20.19 10.09 14.33
C ALA A 114 19.02 10.86 13.69
N LYS A 115 19.13 12.18 13.55
CA LYS A 115 18.12 13.02 12.87
C LYS A 115 18.02 12.67 11.38
N GLN A 116 19.16 12.50 10.70
CA GLN A 116 19.23 12.13 9.29
C GLN A 116 18.68 10.72 9.03
N LEU A 117 19.04 9.75 9.87
CA LEU A 117 18.51 8.38 9.80
C LEU A 117 16.99 8.35 10.00
N ARG A 118 16.46 9.06 11.01
CA ARG A 118 15.01 9.17 11.23
C ARG A 118 14.29 9.77 10.04
N PHE A 119 14.89 10.77 9.39
CA PHE A 119 14.31 11.37 8.20
C PHE A 119 14.15 10.38 7.03
N LEU A 120 15.16 9.52 6.80
CA LEU A 120 15.09 8.48 5.77
C LEU A 120 14.12 7.36 6.15
N ALA A 121 14.11 6.94 7.42
CA ALA A 121 13.13 5.97 7.92
C ALA A 121 11.69 6.46 7.76
N GLN A 122 11.42 7.74 8.07
CA GLN A 122 10.10 8.36 7.85
C GLN A 122 9.70 8.45 6.38
N ARG A 123 10.68 8.44 5.46
CA ARG A 123 10.44 8.35 4.02
C ARG A 123 10.22 6.93 3.53
N GLY A 124 10.41 5.93 4.38
CA GLY A 124 10.21 4.51 4.06
C GLY A 124 11.43 3.82 3.47
N PHE A 125 12.64 4.35 3.65
CA PHE A 125 13.86 3.63 3.28
C PHE A 125 14.21 2.58 4.33
N THR A 126 14.81 1.47 3.89
CA THR A 126 15.31 0.44 4.81
C THR A 126 16.46 0.99 5.64
N SER A 127 16.77 0.34 6.77
CA SER A 127 17.90 0.74 7.61
C SER A 127 19.21 0.68 6.83
N GLU A 128 19.41 -0.38 6.03
CA GLU A 128 20.59 -0.55 5.18
C GLU A 128 20.74 0.61 4.18
N GLN A 129 19.69 0.93 3.42
CA GLN A 129 19.67 2.06 2.48
C GLN A 129 19.97 3.38 3.18
N ALA A 130 19.42 3.58 4.39
CA ALA A 130 19.65 4.78 5.17
C ALA A 130 21.09 4.89 5.66
N TYR A 131 21.69 3.81 6.16
CA TYR A 131 23.09 3.81 6.59
C TYR A 131 24.05 4.00 5.41
N GLN A 132 23.80 3.32 4.28
CA GLN A 132 24.58 3.47 3.05
C GLN A 132 24.54 4.92 2.55
N ALA A 133 23.36 5.57 2.61
CA ALA A 133 23.22 6.96 2.18
C ALA A 133 24.05 7.92 3.03
N LEU A 134 24.21 7.63 4.33
CA LEU A 134 25.06 8.42 5.23
C LEU A 134 26.55 8.12 5.03
N SER A 135 26.95 6.87 4.76
CA SER A 135 28.36 6.50 4.55
C SER A 135 28.89 6.95 3.18
N SER A 136 28.05 6.96 2.15
CA SER A 136 28.46 7.40 0.80
C SER A 136 28.81 8.88 0.73
N GLY A 137 28.37 9.69 1.70
CA GLY A 137 28.84 11.07 1.85
C GLY A 137 30.24 11.19 2.46
N VAL A 138 30.87 10.09 2.88
CA VAL A 138 32.16 10.07 3.59
C VAL A 138 33.34 9.83 2.64
N ASP A 139 33.15 9.11 1.53
CA ASP A 139 34.24 8.56 0.72
C ASP A 139 34.57 9.29 -0.60
N GLU A 140 33.92 10.42 -0.92
CA GLU A 140 34.32 11.28 -2.06
C GLU A 140 35.19 12.45 -1.57
N LEU A 141 36.49 12.20 -1.36
CA LEU A 141 37.58 13.18 -1.26
C LEU A 141 38.81 12.67 -2.02
#